data_AF-A0A081CA57-F1
#
_entry.id   AF-A0A081CA57-F1
#
_cell.length_a   1.000
_cell.length_b   1.000
_cell.length_c   1.000
_cell.angle_alpha   90.00
_cell.angle_beta   90.00
_cell.angle_gamma   90.00
#
_symmetry.space_group_name_H-M   'P 1'
#
loop_
_entity.id
_entity.type
_entity.pdbx_description
1 polymer ?
#
loop_
_entity_poly.entity_id
_entity_poly.type
_entity_poly.pdbx_seq_one_letter_code
_entity_poly.pdbx_strand_id
1 'polypeptide(L)'
;MSLKIIFCPEGLNYEDFSQVDNECFPDEPVDNKEFLGLIHKGCFAAFDDNLFIGYCSINQKPDVLWIRRIGVAKNYRQKGVVVEW
;
A
#
# COMPACT_ATOMS: atom_id res chain seq x y z
N MET A 1 11.37 -7.57 13.89
CA MET A 1 10.88 -6.79 12.74
C MET A 1 11.30 -7.55 11.50
N SER A 2 10.34 -8.20 10.86
CA SER A 2 10.53 -9.02 9.67
C SER A 2 9.73 -8.36 8.55
N LEU A 3 10.35 -7.39 7.88
CA LEU A 3 9.69 -6.63 6.82
C LEU A 3 9.58 -7.48 5.56
N LYS A 4 8.37 -7.61 5.02
CA LYS A 4 8.10 -8.27 3.75
C LYS A 4 7.37 -7.31 2.82
N ILE A 5 7.84 -7.18 1.59
CA ILE A 5 7.17 -6.43 0.53
C ILE A 5 6.63 -7.42 -0.50
N ILE A 6 5.34 -7.33 -0.79
CA ILE A 6 4.63 -8.22 -1.73
C ILE A 6 4.02 -7.36 -2.83
N PHE A 7 4.32 -7.69 -4.09
CA PHE A 7 3.66 -7.09 -5.25
C PHE A 7 2.37 -7.85 -5.58
N CYS A 8 1.28 -7.12 -5.80
CA CYS A 8 -0.06 -7.66 -6.01
C CYS A 8 -0.45 -8.68 -4.93
N PRO A 9 -0.58 -8.27 -3.66
CA PRO A 9 -0.82 -9.17 -2.54
C PRO A 9 -2.20 -9.85 -2.64
N GLU A 10 -2.21 -11.12 -3.05
CA GLU A 10 -3.41 -11.96 -3.03
C GLU A 10 -3.88 -12.13 -1.56
N GLY A 11 -5.01 -11.53 -1.21
CA GLY A 11 -5.59 -11.64 0.13
C GLY A 11 -5.40 -10.43 1.05
N LEU A 12 -4.82 -9.32 0.58
CA LEU A 12 -4.95 -8.05 1.29
C LEU A 12 -6.44 -7.68 1.34
N ASN A 13 -6.99 -7.55 2.54
CA ASN A 13 -8.39 -7.18 2.70
C ASN A 13 -8.58 -5.66 2.68
N TYR A 14 -9.78 -5.22 2.32
CA TYR A 14 -10.11 -3.80 2.22
C TYR A 14 -10.13 -3.08 3.58
N GLU A 15 -10.47 -3.78 4.66
CA GLU A 15 -10.57 -3.18 5.99
C GLU A 15 -9.20 -2.72 6.50
N ASP A 16 -8.20 -3.59 6.46
CA ASP A 16 -6.81 -3.30 6.83
C ASP A 16 -6.22 -2.20 5.93
N PHE A 17 -6.52 -2.26 4.63
CA PHE A 17 -6.12 -1.21 3.69
C PHE A 17 -6.73 0.14 4.06
N SER A 18 -8.05 0.20 4.24
CA SER A 18 -8.77 1.45 4.47
C SER A 18 -8.39 2.09 5.80
N GLN A 19 -8.01 1.31 6.82
CA GLN A 19 -7.49 1.85 8.07
C GLN A 19 -6.20 2.66 7.86
N VAL A 20 -5.23 2.09 7.13
CA VAL A 20 -3.98 2.79 6.81
C VAL A 20 -4.22 3.96 5.85
N ASP A 21 -5.10 3.77 4.87
CA ASP A 21 -5.43 4.78 3.87
C ASP A 21 -6.11 6.01 4.47
N ASN A 22 -7.16 5.82 5.27
CA ASN A 22 -7.89 6.91 5.94
C ASN A 22 -7.00 7.69 6.92
N GLU A 23 -6.02 7.03 7.52
CA GLU A 23 -5.03 7.69 8.39
C GLU A 23 -4.07 8.60 7.59
N CYS A 24 -3.76 8.23 6.34
CA CYS A 24 -2.89 9.01 5.46
C CYS A 24 -3.64 10.08 4.68
N PHE A 25 -4.90 9.81 4.32
CA PHE A 25 -5.68 10.56 3.35
C PHE A 25 -7.16 10.70 3.81
N PRO A 26 -7.41 11.36 4.97
CA PRO A 26 -8.73 11.38 5.60
C PRO A 26 -9.82 12.08 4.76
N ASP A 27 -9.42 13.01 3.89
CA ASP A 27 -10.35 13.81 3.07
C ASP A 27 -10.62 13.19 1.69
N GLU A 28 -9.90 12.13 1.32
CA GLU A 28 -10.01 11.43 0.03
C GLU A 28 -9.90 9.90 0.21
N PRO A 29 -10.76 9.27 1.03
CA PRO A 29 -10.69 7.84 1.31
C PRO A 29 -10.91 7.01 0.04
N VAL A 30 -10.12 5.97 -0.17
CA VAL A 30 -10.33 5.02 -1.28
C VAL A 30 -11.48 4.08 -0.92
N ASP A 31 -12.47 3.99 -1.80
CA ASP A 31 -13.56 3.04 -1.66
C ASP A 31 -13.17 1.60 -2.08
N ASN A 32 -14.01 0.62 -1.77
CA ASN A 32 -13.72 -0.79 -2.07
C ASN A 32 -13.55 -1.06 -3.58
N LYS A 33 -14.26 -0.34 -4.45
CA LYS A 33 -14.15 -0.51 -5.90
C LYS A 33 -12.80 0.02 -6.40
N GLU A 34 -12.39 1.17 -5.90
CA GLU A 34 -11.09 1.77 -6.19
C GLU A 34 -9.95 0.90 -5.66
N PHE A 35 -10.08 0.38 -4.43
CA PHE A 35 -9.14 -0.56 -3.83
C PHE A 35 -8.90 -1.78 -4.72
N LEU A 36 -9.96 -2.45 -5.18
CA LEU A 36 -9.85 -3.59 -6.10
C LEU A 36 -9.12 -3.20 -7.40
N GLY A 37 -9.30 -1.95 -7.86
CA GLY A 37 -8.57 -1.42 -9.00
C GLY A 37 -7.08 -1.19 -8.70
N LEU A 38 -6.72 -0.74 -7.51
CA LEU A 38 -5.33 -0.51 -7.10
C LEU A 38 -4.56 -1.82 -6.95
N ILE A 39 -5.12 -2.81 -6.26
CA ILE A 39 -4.43 -4.08 -5.98
C ILE A 39 -4.14 -4.89 -7.25
N HIS A 40 -5.05 -4.85 -8.24
CA HIS A 40 -4.89 -5.62 -9.48
C HIS A 40 -4.04 -4.92 -10.54
N LYS A 41 -3.86 -3.60 -10.47
CA LYS A 41 -3.12 -2.81 -11.48
C LYS A 41 -1.67 -2.53 -11.12
N GLY A 42 -1.23 -3.02 -9.96
CA GLY A 42 0.13 -2.87 -9.45
C GLY A 42 0.10 -2.18 -8.10
N CYS A 43 0.23 -2.97 -7.04
CA CYS A 43 0.33 -2.49 -5.68
C CYS A 43 1.41 -3.27 -4.94
N PHE A 44 2.36 -2.56 -4.33
CA PHE A 44 3.28 -3.12 -3.37
C PHE A 44 2.67 -2.96 -1.98
N ALA A 45 2.57 -4.03 -1.21
CA ALA A 45 2.16 -4.00 0.19
C ALA A 45 3.30 -4.41 1.10
N ALA A 46 3.48 -3.67 2.19
CA ALA A 46 4.48 -3.93 3.21
C ALA A 46 3.82 -4.57 4.44
N PHE A 47 4.47 -5.62 4.95
CA PHE A 47 4.04 -6.36 6.13
C PHE A 47 5.16 -6.47 7.16
N ASP A 48 4.83 -6.38 8.44
CA ASP A 48 5.71 -6.73 9.57
C ASP A 48 5.05 -7.87 10.34
N ASP A 49 5.67 -9.05 10.34
CA ASP A 49 5.12 -10.25 11.00
C ASP A 49 3.64 -10.54 10.64
N ASN A 50 3.31 -10.40 9.35
CA ASN A 50 1.97 -10.54 8.73
C ASN A 50 0.99 -9.38 9.00
N LEU A 51 1.35 -8.39 9.81
CA LEU A 51 0.56 -7.17 9.94
C LEU A 51 0.78 -6.29 8.71
N PHE A 52 -0.29 -5.86 8.04
CA PHE A 52 -0.21 -4.86 6.98
C PHE A 52 0.15 -3.50 7.56
N ILE A 53 1.24 -2.88 7.07
CA ILE A 53 1.77 -1.63 7.63
C ILE A 53 1.87 -0.49 6.61
N GLY A 54 1.66 -0.76 5.33
CA GLY A 54 1.72 0.26 4.29
C GLY A 54 1.66 -0.31 2.88
N TYR A 55 1.54 0.59 1.91
CA TYR A 55 1.44 0.22 0.51
C TYR A 55 1.95 1.33 -0.42
N CYS A 56 2.24 0.95 -1.66
CA CYS A 56 2.49 1.84 -2.79
C CYS A 56 1.75 1.30 -4.01
N SER A 57 0.75 2.05 -4.47
CA SER A 57 0.03 1.75 -5.71
C SER A 57 0.67 2.48 -6.88
N ILE A 58 0.81 1.77 -8.00
CA ILE A 58 1.45 2.26 -9.21
C ILE A 58 0.54 2.09 -10.42
N ASN A 59 0.76 2.93 -11.43
CA ASN A 59 0.27 2.71 -12.78
C ASN A 59 1.47 2.50 -13.69
N GLN A 60 1.46 1.41 -14.46
CA GLN A 60 2.51 1.13 -15.43
C GLN A 60 2.13 1.65 -16.82
N LYS A 61 3.04 2.42 -17.41
CA LYS A 61 3.13 2.70 -18.84
C LYS A 61 4.37 1.98 -19.38
N PRO A 62 4.50 1.74 -20.71
CA PRO A 62 5.59 0.94 -21.27
C PRO A 62 6.98 1.29 -20.73
N ASP A 63 7.26 2.59 -20.55
CA ASP A 63 8.58 3.08 -20.14
C ASP A 63 8.58 3.85 -18.81
N VAL A 64 7.43 3.95 -18.12
CA VAL A 64 7.31 4.77 -16.89
C VAL A 64 6.41 4.10 -15.86
N LEU A 65 6.85 4.11 -14.59
CA LEU A 65 6.04 3.74 -13.43
C LEU A 65 5.60 5.00 -12.68
N TRP A 66 4.30 5.23 -12.60
CA TRP A 66 3.73 6.38 -11.90
C TRP A 66 3.21 5.93 -10.55
N ILE A 67 3.75 6.48 -9.47
CA ILE A 67 3.20 6.26 -8.13
C ILE A 67 1.87 7.00 -8.07
N ARG A 68 0.78 6.26 -7.90
CA ARG A 68 -0.56 6.84 -7.75
C ARG A 68 -0.82 7.23 -6.31
N ARG A 69 -0.46 6.36 -5.37
CA ARG A 69 -0.74 6.56 -3.93
C ARG A 69 0.22 5.75 -3.07
N ILE A 70 0.68 6.34 -1.98
CA ILE A 70 1.58 5.71 -1.01
C ILE A 70 1.11 6.03 0.41
N GLY A 71 0.97 5.01 1.24
CA GLY A 71 0.51 5.15 2.62
C GLY A 71 1.28 4.24 3.56
N VAL A 72 1.59 4.74 4.76
CA VAL A 72 2.27 3.97 5.82
C VAL A 72 1.61 4.29 7.15
N ALA A 73 1.25 3.25 7.89
CA ALA A 73 0.64 3.36 9.21
C ALA A 73 1.51 4.22 10.13
N LYS A 74 0.91 5.13 10.90
CA LYS A 74 1.58 6.17 11.68
C LYS A 74 2.68 5.62 12.58
N ASN A 75 2.41 4.49 13.22
CA ASN A 75 3.33 3.82 14.14
C ASN A 75 4.53 3.16 13.44
N TYR A 76 4.54 3.14 12.11
CA TYR A 76 5.60 2.57 11.26
C TYR A 76 6.35 3.62 10.42
N ARG A 77 5.95 4.91 10.50
CA ARG A 77 6.66 6.00 9.82
C ARG A 77 8.06 6.22 10.42
N GLN A 78 8.98 6.76 9.62
CA GLN A 78 10.39 7.01 9.98
C GLN A 78 11.23 5.75 10.32
N LYS A 79 10.71 4.55 10.05
CA LYS A 79 11.43 3.28 10.29
C LYS A 79 12.10 2.70 9.04
N GLY A 80 12.06 3.40 7.91
CA GLY A 80 12.57 2.88 6.64
C GLY A 80 11.72 1.75 6.07
N VAL A 81 10.39 1.82 6.19
CA VAL A 81 9.47 0.86 5.54
C VAL A 81 9.62 0.89 4.01
N VAL A 82 10.06 2.04 3.48
CA VAL A 82 10.53 2.20 2.10
C VAL A 82 12.02 1.85 2.10
N VAL A 83 12.34 0.58 1.91
CA VAL A 83 13.73 0.14 1.74
C VAL A 83 14.11 0.36 0.27
N GLU A 84 15.27 0.99 0.03
CA GLU A 84 15.90 1.07 -1.29
C GLU A 84 15.90 -0.32 -1.96
N TRP A 85 15.46 -0.36 -3.21
CA TRP A 85 15.57 -1.52 -4.11
C TRP A 85 16.85 -1.43 -4.91
#